data_AF-A0A2L2XXK0-F1
#
_entry.id   AF-A0A2L2XXK0-F1
#
_cell.length_a   1.000
_cell.length_b   1.000
_cell.length_c   1.000
_cell.angle_alpha   90.00
_cell.angle_beta   90.00
_cell.angle_gamma   90.00
#
_symmetry.space_group_name_H-M   'P 1'
#
loop_
_entity.id
_entity.type
_entity.pdbx_description
1 polymer ?
#
loop_
_entity_poly.entity_id
_entity_poly.type
_entity_poly.pdbx_seq_one_letter_code
_entity_poly.pdbx_strand_id
1 'polypeptide(L)'
;MATLQDIVNDNKTLTRSQLKTDKGLVIEIQTKLANLGLYPGGQWIDGDLGTGDTFTWRGLKEFCQAVDLSGLPSDTVAINPNIATNLLDTKQLPFILDQAKDTKFILNKLTTIQDNSIAPVNIGVTQSFVARTLRNSPFAMEVDDYPEHLKQKPDGTNLVSYGTNFTLVGSGKTITFSDYPQRGNLPNIDTNGLNFLASNISHACVCVGSFGDGSSPIKTHWLGKDAFNPEQLLSATKFIGVLNAIEQINGKFPTVDVDNCVIEPANSPKPKFFDLVVDMVSYRKDADGSLGRSNQIGALFKRFTKRADLEAWLKAQTGNTSCKFTGGYFNPSLIKDPIIKDLSSSATVLRSPVDNTTGTNDVSTYDLVRLITMLGWHLHLTTNTRFIGSQWHSLETVVRAMGTDAARYIDVALETLGVINVISQPVVISKVGFGPSSFAYVAFVKFVDNRVQPAKLRTFSLALRTPNGSDRERDTNLAAAVTEIVRRILTEELA
;
A
#
# COMPACT_ATOMS: atom_id res chain seq x y z
N MET A 1 -21.77 5.33 25.73
CA MET A 1 -22.06 4.86 24.36
C MET A 1 -22.19 3.36 24.46
N ALA A 2 -23.26 2.79 23.93
CA ALA A 2 -23.43 1.34 23.91
C ALA A 2 -22.54 0.74 22.81
N THR A 3 -22.05 -0.47 23.04
CA THR A 3 -21.36 -1.31 22.04
C THR A 3 -22.32 -2.36 21.49
N LEU A 4 -21.96 -3.02 20.38
CA LEU A 4 -22.71 -4.17 19.89
C LEU A 4 -22.81 -5.26 20.96
N GLN A 5 -21.75 -5.45 21.76
CA GLN A 5 -21.77 -6.41 22.86
C GLN A 5 -22.77 -6.01 23.96
N ASP A 6 -22.93 -4.72 24.25
CA ASP A 6 -23.94 -4.24 25.21
C ASP A 6 -25.37 -4.48 24.68
N ILE A 7 -25.59 -4.38 23.36
CA ILE A 7 -26.88 -4.72 22.74
C ILE A 7 -27.23 -6.20 23.00
N VAL A 8 -26.24 -7.09 22.87
CA VAL A 8 -26.39 -8.53 23.13
C VAL A 8 -26.60 -8.80 24.61
N ASN A 9 -25.70 -8.31 25.47
CA ASN A 9 -25.71 -8.61 26.92
C ASN A 9 -26.95 -8.08 27.62
N ASP A 10 -27.40 -6.88 27.26
CA ASP A 10 -28.55 -6.24 27.89
C ASP A 10 -29.88 -6.58 27.18
N ASN A 11 -29.86 -7.45 26.17
CA ASN A 11 -31.01 -7.82 25.36
C ASN A 11 -31.77 -6.60 24.80
N LYS A 12 -31.04 -5.57 24.38
CA LYS A 12 -31.59 -4.26 23.96
C LYS A 12 -32.06 -4.29 22.52
N THR A 13 -33.17 -3.61 22.24
CA THR A 13 -33.61 -3.30 20.88
C THR A 13 -33.72 -1.79 20.73
N LEU A 14 -33.09 -1.23 19.70
CA LEU A 14 -33.16 0.20 19.40
C LEU A 14 -33.97 0.43 18.13
N THR A 15 -34.85 1.41 18.19
CA THR A 15 -35.42 2.06 17.00
C THR A 15 -34.34 2.79 16.24
N ARG A 16 -34.61 3.14 14.99
CA ARG A 16 -33.66 3.90 14.17
C ARG A 16 -33.34 5.27 14.75
N SER A 17 -34.33 5.94 15.34
CA SER A 17 -34.13 7.23 16.00
C SER A 17 -33.16 7.10 17.17
N GLN A 18 -33.31 6.06 17.99
CA GLN A 18 -32.41 5.78 19.11
C GLN A 18 -30.99 5.40 18.65
N LEU A 19 -30.87 4.55 17.63
CA LEU A 19 -29.57 4.21 17.06
C LEU A 19 -28.85 5.45 16.51
N LYS A 20 -29.59 6.33 15.82
CA LYS A 20 -29.04 7.58 15.26
C LYS A 20 -28.42 8.51 16.30
N THR A 21 -28.88 8.46 17.55
CA THR A 21 -28.30 9.28 18.64
C THR A 21 -27.04 8.67 19.26
N ASP A 22 -26.75 7.38 19.07
CA ASP A 22 -25.56 6.71 19.59
C ASP A 22 -24.47 6.62 18.53
N LYS A 23 -23.72 7.72 18.36
CA LYS A 23 -22.62 7.80 17.38
C LYS A 23 -21.57 6.71 17.54
N GLY A 24 -21.26 6.31 18.77
CA GLY A 24 -20.25 5.28 19.05
C GLY A 24 -20.69 3.93 18.52
N LEU A 25 -21.93 3.54 18.77
CA LEU A 25 -22.50 2.31 18.22
C LEU A 25 -22.58 2.35 16.69
N VAL A 26 -22.93 3.49 16.10
CA VAL A 26 -22.96 3.64 14.63
C VAL A 26 -21.55 3.49 14.03
N ILE A 27 -20.52 4.06 14.64
CA ILE A 27 -19.11 3.86 14.22
C ILE A 27 -18.75 2.38 14.24
N GLU A 28 -19.12 1.66 15.30
CA GLU A 28 -18.88 0.22 15.41
C GLU A 28 -19.57 -0.55 14.29
N ILE A 29 -20.86 -0.26 14.02
CA ILE A 29 -21.62 -0.87 12.92
C ILE A 29 -20.99 -0.55 11.55
N GLN A 30 -20.66 0.71 11.28
CA GLN A 30 -20.00 1.13 10.04
C GLN A 30 -18.68 0.39 9.83
N THR A 31 -17.88 0.23 10.90
CA THR A 31 -16.63 -0.53 10.88
C THR A 31 -16.87 -1.99 10.53
N LYS A 32 -17.86 -2.65 11.17
CA LYS A 32 -18.21 -4.04 10.85
C LYS A 32 -18.67 -4.19 9.41
N LEU A 33 -19.54 -3.31 8.92
CA LEU A 33 -20.01 -3.33 7.54
C LEU A 33 -18.89 -3.05 6.52
N ALA A 34 -17.96 -2.15 6.83
CA ALA A 34 -16.81 -1.84 5.97
C ALA A 34 -15.89 -3.06 5.83
N ASN A 35 -15.62 -3.75 6.94
CA ASN A 35 -14.80 -4.97 6.93
C ASN A 35 -15.44 -6.13 6.15
N LEU A 36 -16.77 -6.10 5.99
CA LEU A 36 -17.55 -7.04 5.19
C LEU A 36 -17.78 -6.58 3.75
N GLY A 37 -17.27 -5.40 3.35
CA GLY A 37 -17.42 -4.84 2.00
C GLY A 37 -18.79 -4.23 1.70
N LEU A 38 -19.60 -3.98 2.71
CA LEU A 38 -20.96 -3.41 2.62
C LEU A 38 -21.01 -1.90 2.88
N TYR A 39 -19.90 -1.29 3.30
CA TYR A 39 -19.82 0.13 3.62
C TYR A 39 -18.48 0.72 3.16
N PRO A 40 -18.42 1.97 2.68
CA PRO A 40 -17.14 2.62 2.42
C PRO A 40 -16.34 2.77 3.71
N GLY A 41 -15.14 2.21 3.80
CA GLY A 41 -14.30 2.39 4.98
C GLY A 41 -13.63 3.76 5.06
N GLY A 42 -12.70 3.89 6.00
CA GLY A 42 -11.85 5.06 6.16
C GLY A 42 -12.60 6.30 6.64
N GLN A 43 -12.48 7.42 5.93
CA GLN A 43 -13.06 8.71 6.35
C GLN A 43 -14.60 8.73 6.43
N TRP A 44 -15.23 7.70 5.89
CA TRP A 44 -16.68 7.50 5.94
C TRP A 44 -17.14 6.91 7.27
N ILE A 45 -16.25 6.35 8.08
CA ILE A 45 -16.59 5.89 9.43
C ILE A 45 -16.69 7.13 10.32
N ASP A 46 -17.88 7.71 10.40
CA ASP A 46 -18.15 9.02 10.98
C ASP A 46 -19.23 9.02 12.08
N GLY A 47 -19.91 7.89 12.29
CA GLY A 47 -21.01 7.76 13.23
C GLY A 47 -22.33 8.37 12.78
N ASP A 48 -22.46 8.76 11.50
CA ASP A 48 -23.73 9.21 10.93
C ASP A 48 -24.52 8.03 10.32
N LEU A 49 -25.66 7.72 10.95
CA LEU A 49 -26.61 6.74 10.43
C LEU A 49 -27.37 7.28 9.20
N GLY A 50 -27.48 8.60 9.07
CA GLY A 50 -28.06 9.25 7.90
C GLY A 50 -29.57 9.08 7.71
N THR A 51 -30.00 9.09 6.44
CA THR A 51 -31.37 8.82 5.96
C THR A 51 -31.47 7.42 5.33
N GLY A 52 -32.65 7.04 4.81
CA GLY A 52 -32.94 5.68 4.35
C GLY A 52 -32.08 5.22 3.17
N ASP A 53 -31.49 6.16 2.46
CA ASP A 53 -30.72 5.91 1.23
C ASP A 53 -29.20 6.08 1.44
N THR A 54 -28.78 6.30 2.69
CA THR A 54 -27.36 6.47 3.02
C THR A 54 -26.61 5.14 3.01
N PHE A 55 -25.29 5.21 2.89
CA PHE A 55 -24.44 4.02 2.87
C PHE A 55 -24.66 3.13 4.11
N THR A 56 -24.80 3.73 5.31
CA THR A 56 -24.89 2.98 6.56
C THR A 56 -26.16 2.13 6.58
N TRP A 57 -27.30 2.74 6.24
CA TRP A 57 -28.58 2.05 6.24
C TRP A 57 -28.71 1.01 5.12
N ARG A 58 -28.19 1.31 3.92
CA ARG A 58 -28.15 0.35 2.80
C ARG A 58 -27.28 -0.86 3.14
N GLY A 59 -26.08 -0.63 3.67
CA GLY A 59 -25.17 -1.69 4.08
C GLY A 59 -25.76 -2.57 5.18
N LEU A 60 -26.45 -1.98 6.16
CA LEU A 60 -27.11 -2.76 7.23
C LEU A 60 -28.29 -3.61 6.70
N LYS A 61 -29.06 -3.10 5.73
CA LYS A 61 -30.11 -3.86 5.03
C LYS A 61 -29.54 -5.02 4.25
N GLU A 62 -28.52 -4.76 3.44
CA GLU A 62 -27.85 -5.78 2.64
C GLU A 62 -27.22 -6.85 3.54
N PHE A 63 -26.63 -6.44 4.68
CA PHE A 63 -26.13 -7.36 5.70
C PHE A 63 -27.25 -8.26 6.24
N CYS A 64 -28.36 -7.69 6.72
CA CYS A 64 -29.46 -8.46 7.29
C CYS A 64 -30.07 -9.43 6.26
N GLN A 65 -30.17 -9.01 4.99
CA GLN A 65 -30.58 -9.89 3.89
C GLN A 65 -29.60 -11.05 3.69
N ALA A 66 -28.29 -10.79 3.77
CA ALA A 66 -27.26 -11.81 3.57
C ALA A 66 -27.18 -12.84 4.71
N VAL A 67 -27.66 -12.51 5.91
CA VAL A 67 -27.70 -13.40 7.08
C VAL A 67 -29.13 -13.88 7.43
N ASP A 68 -30.03 -13.87 6.44
CA ASP A 68 -31.41 -14.36 6.55
C ASP A 68 -32.29 -13.68 7.62
N LEU A 69 -31.95 -12.45 8.01
CA LEU A 69 -32.74 -11.59 8.90
C LEU A 69 -33.72 -10.73 8.08
N SER A 70 -34.59 -11.41 7.33
CA SER A 70 -35.53 -10.77 6.40
C SER A 70 -36.47 -9.77 7.09
N GLY A 71 -36.72 -8.63 6.42
CA GLY A 71 -37.58 -7.56 6.94
C GLY A 71 -36.89 -6.62 7.94
N LEU A 72 -35.61 -6.86 8.26
CA LEU A 72 -34.78 -6.02 9.10
C LEU A 72 -33.60 -5.42 8.29
N PRO A 73 -32.96 -4.35 8.78
CA PRO A 73 -33.45 -3.45 9.83
C PRO A 73 -34.66 -2.63 9.36
N SER A 74 -35.46 -2.14 10.31
CA SER A 74 -36.61 -1.26 10.07
C SER A 74 -36.53 -0.01 10.95
N ASP A 75 -37.42 0.97 10.75
CA ASP A 75 -37.43 2.17 11.59
C ASP A 75 -37.76 1.85 13.07
N THR A 76 -38.53 0.78 13.33
CA THR A 76 -38.89 0.33 14.68
C THR A 76 -37.89 -0.65 15.28
N VAL A 77 -37.13 -1.37 14.45
CA VAL A 77 -36.09 -2.32 14.88
C VAL A 77 -34.85 -2.10 14.02
N ALA A 78 -34.02 -1.14 14.42
CA ALA A 78 -32.80 -0.81 13.69
C ALA A 78 -31.63 -1.71 14.08
N ILE A 79 -31.50 -2.02 15.37
CA ILE A 79 -30.54 -2.99 15.90
C ILE A 79 -31.18 -3.73 17.08
N ASN A 80 -30.95 -5.04 17.15
CA ASN A 80 -31.39 -5.92 18.22
C ASN A 80 -30.28 -6.96 18.51
N PRO A 81 -30.43 -7.85 19.50
CA PRO A 81 -29.39 -8.81 19.85
C PRO A 81 -29.02 -9.76 18.71
N ASN A 82 -29.97 -10.14 17.85
CA ASN A 82 -29.72 -11.02 16.71
C ASN A 82 -28.85 -10.32 15.65
N ILE A 83 -29.18 -9.09 15.27
CA ILE A 83 -28.38 -8.33 14.30
C ILE A 83 -26.98 -8.05 14.89
N ALA A 84 -26.90 -7.67 16.17
CA ALA A 84 -25.63 -7.38 16.82
C ALA A 84 -24.71 -8.61 16.90
N THR A 85 -25.25 -9.77 17.29
CA THR A 85 -24.51 -11.05 17.31
C THR A 85 -23.99 -11.39 15.91
N ASN A 86 -24.84 -11.32 14.88
CA ASN A 86 -24.40 -11.60 13.52
C ASN A 86 -23.32 -10.62 13.03
N LEU A 87 -23.41 -9.32 13.35
CA LEU A 87 -22.36 -8.34 13.00
C LEU A 87 -21.03 -8.63 13.70
N LEU A 88 -21.06 -9.17 14.92
CA LEU A 88 -19.87 -9.55 15.68
C LEU A 88 -19.21 -10.83 15.12
N ASP A 89 -20.03 -11.83 14.77
CA ASP A 89 -19.58 -13.17 14.42
C ASP A 89 -19.26 -13.34 12.92
N THR A 90 -19.89 -12.55 12.05
CA THR A 90 -19.68 -12.65 10.61
C THR A 90 -18.29 -12.16 10.23
N LYS A 91 -17.43 -13.07 9.78
CA LYS A 91 -16.07 -12.75 9.33
C LYS A 91 -16.01 -12.35 7.85
N GLN A 92 -16.90 -12.89 7.02
CA GLN A 92 -16.91 -12.61 5.59
C GLN A 92 -18.29 -12.90 5.01
N LEU A 93 -18.63 -12.18 3.94
CA LEU A 93 -19.77 -12.48 3.07
C LEU A 93 -19.25 -12.94 1.69
N PRO A 94 -19.28 -14.26 1.38
CA PRO A 94 -18.65 -14.81 0.17
C PRO A 94 -19.12 -14.16 -1.15
N PHE A 95 -20.39 -13.74 -1.21
CA PHE A 95 -20.96 -13.13 -2.42
C PHE A 95 -20.29 -11.80 -2.80
N ILE A 96 -19.68 -11.08 -1.85
CA ILE A 96 -18.99 -9.80 -2.11
C ILE A 96 -17.81 -10.03 -3.06
N LEU A 97 -17.04 -11.09 -2.81
CA LEU A 97 -15.90 -11.44 -3.66
C LEU A 97 -16.33 -11.94 -5.04
N ASP A 98 -17.49 -12.61 -5.12
CA ASP A 98 -18.06 -13.08 -6.38
C ASP A 98 -18.58 -11.92 -7.25
N GLN A 99 -19.34 -11.00 -6.66
CA GLN A 99 -19.79 -9.77 -7.32
C GLN A 99 -18.62 -8.91 -7.82
N ALA A 100 -17.48 -8.93 -7.11
CA ALA A 100 -16.29 -8.20 -7.50
C ALA A 100 -15.66 -8.67 -8.83
N LYS A 101 -16.07 -9.82 -9.38
CA LYS A 101 -15.70 -10.23 -10.75
C LYS A 101 -16.28 -9.29 -11.81
N ASP A 102 -17.37 -8.60 -11.53
CA ASP A 102 -17.88 -7.53 -12.38
C ASP A 102 -17.05 -6.25 -12.14
N THR A 103 -16.04 -6.05 -12.97
CA THR A 103 -15.16 -4.88 -12.88
C THR A 103 -15.89 -3.55 -13.11
N LYS A 104 -17.02 -3.55 -13.84
CA LYS A 104 -17.85 -2.34 -14.02
C LYS A 104 -18.61 -2.02 -12.75
N PHE A 105 -19.14 -3.03 -12.07
CA PHE A 105 -19.76 -2.86 -10.76
C PHE A 105 -18.77 -2.27 -9.76
N ILE A 106 -17.55 -2.81 -9.67
CA ILE A 106 -16.50 -2.28 -8.79
C ILE A 106 -16.13 -0.85 -9.13
N LEU A 107 -15.94 -0.54 -10.42
CA LEU A 107 -15.64 0.83 -10.86
C LEU A 107 -16.77 1.78 -10.45
N ASN A 108 -18.03 1.44 -10.72
CA ASN A 108 -19.19 2.25 -10.36
C ASN A 108 -19.34 2.45 -8.85
N LYS A 109 -19.07 1.41 -8.06
CA LYS A 109 -19.05 1.47 -6.60
C LYS A 109 -18.00 2.48 -6.11
N LEU A 110 -16.78 2.39 -6.62
CA LEU A 110 -15.68 3.31 -6.25
C LEU A 110 -15.92 4.73 -6.76
N THR A 111 -16.49 4.92 -7.96
CA THR A 111 -16.92 6.23 -8.47
C THR A 111 -17.97 6.83 -7.54
N THR A 112 -18.96 6.06 -7.09
CA THR A 112 -20.00 6.54 -6.16
C THR A 112 -19.38 6.98 -4.84
N ILE A 113 -18.40 6.23 -4.31
CA ILE A 113 -17.66 6.63 -3.11
C ILE A 113 -16.91 7.93 -3.35
N GLN A 114 -16.22 8.06 -4.48
CA GLN A 114 -15.50 9.28 -4.86
C GLN A 114 -16.43 10.49 -5.00
N ASP A 115 -17.62 10.30 -5.56
CA ASP A 115 -18.65 11.32 -5.81
C ASP A 115 -19.32 11.84 -4.56
N ASN A 116 -19.48 10.98 -3.56
CA ASN A 116 -20.13 11.37 -2.31
C ASN A 116 -19.12 11.71 -1.20
N SER A 117 -17.82 11.51 -1.42
CA SER A 117 -16.80 11.81 -0.41
C SER A 117 -16.68 13.32 -0.21
N ILE A 118 -16.78 13.74 1.05
CA ILE A 118 -16.38 15.10 1.42
C ILE A 118 -14.88 15.20 1.18
N ALA A 119 -14.46 16.17 0.38
CA ALA A 119 -13.05 16.33 -0.02
C ALA A 119 -12.13 16.30 1.22
N PRO A 120 -11.27 15.27 1.38
CA PRO A 120 -10.28 15.28 2.44
C PRO A 120 -9.25 16.38 2.19
N VAL A 121 -9.30 17.47 2.96
CA VAL A 121 -8.36 18.61 2.83
C VAL A 121 -6.92 18.25 3.27
N ASN A 122 -6.67 16.99 3.67
CA ASN A 122 -5.46 16.62 4.41
C ASN A 122 -4.16 16.59 3.58
N ILE A 123 -4.15 16.64 2.25
CA ILE A 123 -2.86 16.69 1.51
C ILE A 123 -2.88 17.71 0.35
N GLY A 124 -3.83 18.65 0.38
CA GLY A 124 -4.02 19.63 -0.69
C GLY A 124 -4.64 19.07 -1.97
N VAL A 125 -5.23 17.87 -1.92
CA VAL A 125 -5.99 17.25 -3.01
C VAL A 125 -7.39 16.85 -2.52
N THR A 126 -8.36 16.71 -3.43
CA THR A 126 -9.77 16.43 -3.08
C THR A 126 -10.20 15.00 -3.42
N GLN A 127 -9.29 14.20 -3.96
CA GLN A 127 -9.49 12.82 -4.38
C GLN A 127 -9.44 11.88 -3.17
N SER A 128 -10.43 10.98 -3.06
CA SER A 128 -10.79 10.32 -1.80
C SER A 128 -9.81 9.22 -1.40
N PHE A 129 -9.25 8.52 -2.38
CA PHE A 129 -8.42 7.34 -2.13
C PHE A 129 -6.95 7.73 -1.94
N VAL A 130 -6.43 8.64 -2.78
CA VAL A 130 -5.07 9.18 -2.63
C VAL A 130 -4.87 9.96 -1.32
N ALA A 131 -5.92 10.62 -0.83
CA ALA A 131 -5.89 11.41 0.40
C ALA A 131 -6.50 10.67 1.60
N ARG A 132 -6.59 9.34 1.53
CA ARG A 132 -7.19 8.53 2.58
C ARG A 132 -6.43 8.63 3.90
N THR A 133 -5.10 8.69 3.87
CA THR A 133 -4.17 8.74 5.02
C THR A 133 -4.16 7.48 5.89
N LEU A 134 -3.05 7.26 6.61
CA LEU A 134 -2.90 6.13 7.52
C LEU A 134 -3.94 6.13 8.66
N ARG A 135 -4.36 7.30 9.16
CA ARG A 135 -5.31 7.39 10.29
C ARG A 135 -6.68 6.75 10.00
N ASN A 136 -7.01 6.59 8.72
CA ASN A 136 -8.24 5.99 8.22
C ASN A 136 -8.00 4.57 7.66
N SER A 137 -6.87 3.96 8.00
CA SER A 137 -6.52 2.58 7.64
C SER A 137 -7.05 1.62 8.71
N PRO A 138 -7.65 0.48 8.32
CA PRO A 138 -7.92 -0.61 9.26
C PRO A 138 -6.63 -1.24 9.83
N PHE A 139 -5.47 -0.96 9.24
CA PHE A 139 -4.17 -1.51 9.63
C PHE A 139 -3.23 -0.45 10.21
N ALA A 140 -3.77 0.69 10.65
CA ALA A 140 -2.96 1.79 11.17
C ALA A 140 -2.05 1.37 12.33
N MET A 141 -2.56 0.49 13.21
CA MET A 141 -1.83 -0.01 14.38
C MET A 141 -0.77 -1.07 14.02
N GLU A 142 -0.80 -1.63 12.82
CA GLU A 142 0.10 -2.73 12.39
C GLU A 142 1.43 -2.21 11.86
N VAL A 143 1.56 -0.90 11.58
CA VAL A 143 2.74 -0.32 10.89
C VAL A 143 4.03 -0.55 11.66
N ASP A 144 3.99 -0.44 12.99
CA ASP A 144 5.16 -0.67 13.83
C ASP A 144 5.60 -2.15 13.83
N ASP A 145 4.66 -3.07 13.59
CA ASP A 145 4.90 -4.52 13.53
C ASP A 145 5.27 -5.03 12.13
N TYR A 146 5.19 -4.18 11.09
CA TYR A 146 5.57 -4.56 9.73
C TYR A 146 6.94 -5.23 9.63
N PRO A 147 8.02 -4.74 10.30
CA PRO A 147 9.32 -5.41 10.26
C PRO A 147 9.28 -6.85 10.75
N GLU A 148 8.55 -7.13 11.84
CA GLU A 148 8.37 -8.49 12.36
C GLU A 148 7.53 -9.34 11.42
N HIS A 149 6.44 -8.79 10.89
CA HIS A 149 5.62 -9.49 9.90
C HIS A 149 6.42 -9.87 8.66
N LEU A 150 7.36 -9.05 8.21
CA LEU A 150 8.20 -9.35 7.04
C LEU A 150 9.21 -10.48 7.29
N LYS A 151 9.55 -10.82 8.55
CA LYS A 151 10.41 -11.97 8.86
C LYS A 151 9.73 -13.32 8.64
N GLN A 152 8.39 -13.35 8.66
CA GLN A 152 7.62 -14.59 8.59
C GLN A 152 7.83 -15.35 7.27
N LYS A 153 7.96 -16.68 7.39
CA LYS A 153 7.96 -17.63 6.28
C LYS A 153 6.83 -18.66 6.48
N PRO A 154 6.36 -19.31 5.39
CA PRO A 154 5.46 -20.44 5.54
C PRO A 154 6.18 -21.61 6.23
N ASP A 155 5.44 -22.35 7.07
CA ASP A 155 5.94 -23.54 7.77
C ASP A 155 5.61 -24.85 7.00
N GLY A 156 4.83 -24.76 5.93
CA GLY A 156 4.42 -25.89 5.09
C GLY A 156 3.30 -26.74 5.69
N THR A 157 2.80 -26.41 6.88
CA THR A 157 1.76 -27.17 7.60
C THR A 157 0.55 -26.31 7.94
N ASN A 158 0.72 -25.26 8.75
CA ASN A 158 -0.34 -24.33 9.13
C ASN A 158 -0.37 -23.08 8.23
N LEU A 159 0.78 -22.73 7.66
CA LEU A 159 0.97 -21.62 6.76
C LEU A 159 1.70 -22.08 5.49
N VAL A 160 1.03 -21.98 4.35
CA VAL A 160 1.56 -22.36 3.03
C VAL A 160 1.74 -21.16 2.12
N SER A 161 2.44 -21.33 1.00
CA SER A 161 2.47 -20.38 -0.12
C SER A 161 1.99 -21.08 -1.41
N TYR A 162 2.13 -20.45 -2.58
CA TYR A 162 1.81 -21.07 -3.86
C TYR A 162 2.73 -22.26 -4.24
N GLY A 163 3.96 -22.30 -3.71
CA GLY A 163 4.97 -23.30 -4.06
C GLY A 163 5.76 -22.92 -5.32
N THR A 164 6.46 -23.89 -5.91
CA THR A 164 7.26 -23.65 -7.14
C THR A 164 6.39 -23.60 -8.39
N ASN A 165 5.32 -24.39 -8.44
CA ASN A 165 4.37 -24.41 -9.54
C ASN A 165 2.96 -24.26 -8.97
N PHE A 166 2.12 -23.51 -9.67
CA PHE A 166 0.75 -23.28 -9.25
C PHE A 166 -0.17 -23.24 -10.46
N THR A 167 -1.34 -23.88 -10.38
CA THR A 167 -2.33 -23.86 -11.47
C THR A 167 -3.38 -22.80 -11.16
N LEU A 168 -3.43 -21.76 -11.99
CA LEU A 168 -4.36 -20.65 -11.83
C LEU A 168 -5.81 -21.11 -11.92
N VAL A 169 -6.62 -20.65 -10.97
CA VAL A 169 -8.06 -20.88 -10.96
C VAL A 169 -8.71 -20.17 -12.15
N GLY A 170 -9.72 -20.80 -12.75
CA GLY A 170 -10.47 -20.28 -13.91
C GLY A 170 -9.77 -20.52 -15.25
N SER A 171 -8.46 -20.28 -15.37
CA SER A 171 -7.74 -20.49 -16.65
C SER A 171 -7.12 -21.87 -16.79
N GLY A 172 -6.79 -22.55 -15.68
CA GLY A 172 -6.06 -23.83 -15.71
C GLY A 172 -4.59 -23.72 -16.15
N LYS A 173 -4.09 -22.50 -16.40
CA LYS A 173 -2.68 -22.26 -16.76
C LYS A 173 -1.80 -22.56 -15.55
N THR A 174 -0.80 -23.43 -15.73
CA THR A 174 0.24 -23.66 -14.72
C THR A 174 1.32 -22.60 -14.87
N ILE A 175 1.59 -21.88 -13.79
CA ILE A 175 2.68 -20.92 -13.69
C ILE A 175 3.82 -21.52 -12.87
N THR A 176 5.05 -21.15 -13.22
CA THR A 176 6.26 -21.59 -12.53
C THR A 176 6.96 -20.36 -11.95
N PHE A 177 7.08 -20.34 -10.62
CA PHE A 177 7.83 -19.30 -9.93
C PHE A 177 9.33 -19.52 -10.15
N SER A 178 10.01 -18.49 -10.67
CA SER A 178 11.44 -18.52 -10.96
C SER A 178 12.24 -17.86 -9.84
N ASP A 179 13.52 -18.15 -9.76
CA ASP A 179 14.39 -17.46 -8.79
C ASP A 179 14.34 -15.95 -9.01
N TYR A 180 14.38 -15.20 -7.90
CA TYR A 180 14.40 -13.75 -7.97
C TYR A 180 15.62 -13.27 -8.78
N PRO A 181 15.47 -12.32 -9.73
CA PRO A 181 16.55 -11.99 -10.65
C PRO A 181 17.75 -11.39 -9.90
N GLN A 182 18.97 -11.73 -10.35
CA GLN A 182 20.19 -11.08 -9.86
C GLN A 182 20.14 -9.58 -10.14
N ARG A 183 20.78 -8.77 -9.28
CA ARG A 183 20.92 -7.32 -9.55
C ARG A 183 21.54 -7.10 -10.94
N GLY A 184 21.02 -6.12 -11.66
CA GLY A 184 21.49 -5.78 -13.01
C GLY A 184 20.88 -6.62 -14.12
N ASN A 185 20.06 -7.64 -13.80
CA ASN A 185 19.37 -8.46 -14.78
C ASN A 185 17.87 -8.20 -14.77
N LEU A 186 17.28 -8.10 -15.97
CA LEU A 186 15.83 -8.04 -16.14
C LEU A 186 15.20 -9.43 -15.96
N PRO A 187 14.04 -9.57 -15.28
CA PRO A 187 13.25 -10.80 -15.30
C PRO A 187 12.64 -11.05 -16.67
N ASN A 188 12.23 -12.29 -16.90
CA ASN A 188 11.20 -12.57 -17.88
C ASN A 188 9.83 -12.11 -17.33
N ILE A 189 9.15 -11.23 -18.05
CA ILE A 189 7.82 -10.70 -17.67
C ILE A 189 6.76 -11.27 -18.61
N ASP A 190 5.70 -11.85 -18.04
CA ASP A 190 4.48 -12.18 -18.79
C ASP A 190 3.76 -10.89 -19.20
N THR A 191 3.91 -10.52 -20.47
CA THR A 191 3.32 -9.29 -21.04
C THR A 191 1.81 -9.38 -21.30
N ASN A 192 1.22 -10.57 -21.14
CA ASN A 192 -0.22 -10.78 -21.30
C ASN A 192 -0.94 -10.96 -19.96
N GLY A 193 -0.18 -11.23 -18.89
CA GLY A 193 -0.71 -11.51 -17.56
C GLY A 193 -1.55 -10.39 -16.95
N LEU A 194 -1.43 -9.16 -17.46
CA LEU A 194 -2.18 -7.98 -17.01
C LEU A 194 -3.18 -7.44 -18.04
N ASN A 195 -3.54 -8.20 -19.07
CA ASN A 195 -4.48 -7.77 -20.12
C ASN A 195 -5.90 -7.49 -19.61
N PHE A 196 -6.25 -7.93 -18.40
CA PHE A 196 -7.51 -7.60 -17.74
C PHE A 196 -7.57 -6.15 -17.23
N LEU A 197 -6.42 -5.46 -17.10
CA LEU A 197 -6.39 -4.08 -16.66
C LEU A 197 -6.95 -3.16 -17.75
N ALA A 198 -7.79 -2.23 -17.32
CA ALA A 198 -8.40 -1.23 -18.21
C ALA A 198 -7.34 -0.42 -18.99
N SER A 199 -7.74 0.08 -20.17
CA SER A 199 -6.84 0.80 -21.10
C SER A 199 -6.29 2.11 -20.54
N ASN A 200 -6.95 2.70 -19.55
CA ASN A 200 -6.50 3.89 -18.82
C ASN A 200 -5.32 3.63 -17.87
N ILE A 201 -5.07 2.38 -17.48
CA ILE A 201 -3.80 1.96 -16.87
C ILE A 201 -2.81 1.74 -18.01
N SER A 202 -1.96 2.73 -18.27
CA SER A 202 -1.04 2.68 -19.41
C SER A 202 0.16 1.80 -19.14
N HIS A 203 0.70 1.85 -17.92
CA HIS A 203 1.86 1.06 -17.50
C HIS A 203 1.53 0.32 -16.21
N ALA A 204 1.91 -0.96 -16.15
CA ALA A 204 1.73 -1.79 -14.98
C ALA A 204 2.86 -2.83 -14.87
N CYS A 205 3.29 -3.10 -13.64
CA CYS A 205 4.11 -4.25 -13.31
C CYS A 205 3.54 -4.87 -12.03
N VAL A 206 3.42 -6.19 -11.99
CA VAL A 206 3.05 -6.97 -10.80
C VAL A 206 4.09 -8.07 -10.63
N CYS A 207 4.60 -8.22 -9.42
CA CYS A 207 5.50 -9.31 -9.05
C CYS A 207 4.88 -10.06 -7.89
N VAL A 208 4.53 -11.33 -8.09
CA VAL A 208 3.99 -12.18 -7.04
C VAL A 208 5.12 -13.07 -6.53
N GLY A 209 5.22 -13.18 -5.21
CA GLY A 209 6.23 -13.99 -4.54
C GLY A 209 5.67 -15.29 -4.00
N SER A 210 6.46 -16.35 -4.07
CA SER A 210 6.15 -17.61 -3.41
C SER A 210 7.39 -18.29 -2.84
N PHE A 211 7.19 -19.06 -1.77
CA PHE A 211 8.21 -19.92 -1.19
C PHE A 211 7.97 -21.36 -1.63
N GLY A 212 9.03 -22.05 -2.06
CA GLY A 212 8.97 -23.49 -2.33
C GLY A 212 8.81 -24.30 -1.03
N ASP A 213 9.53 -23.87 0.01
CA ASP A 213 9.45 -24.35 1.39
C ASP A 213 9.94 -23.25 2.37
N GLY A 214 9.84 -23.49 3.68
CA GLY A 214 10.24 -22.53 4.71
C GLY A 214 11.74 -22.21 4.79
N SER A 215 12.60 -22.97 4.11
CA SER A 215 14.05 -22.74 4.05
C SER A 215 14.49 -22.03 2.76
N SER A 216 13.70 -22.15 1.69
CA SER A 216 13.99 -21.62 0.37
C SER A 216 14.02 -20.08 0.33
N PRO A 217 14.90 -19.48 -0.48
CA PRO A 217 14.75 -18.09 -0.91
C PRO A 217 13.43 -17.91 -1.66
N ILE A 218 12.90 -16.68 -1.63
CA ILE A 218 11.65 -16.41 -2.33
C ILE A 218 11.83 -16.52 -3.86
N LYS A 219 10.85 -17.16 -4.51
CA LYS A 219 10.71 -17.24 -5.96
C LYS A 219 9.61 -16.29 -6.42
N THR A 220 9.62 -15.91 -7.70
CA THR A 220 8.77 -14.86 -8.24
C THR A 220 8.18 -15.19 -9.60
N HIS A 221 7.01 -14.62 -9.85
CA HIS A 221 6.39 -14.53 -11.15
C HIS A 221 6.09 -13.06 -11.47
N TRP A 222 6.55 -12.61 -12.63
CA TRP A 222 6.49 -11.20 -13.05
C TRP A 222 5.51 -11.04 -14.19
N LEU A 223 4.59 -10.08 -14.07
CA LEU A 223 3.57 -9.76 -15.06
C LEU A 223 3.62 -8.27 -15.38
N GLY A 224 3.35 -7.90 -16.62
CA GLY A 224 3.56 -6.52 -17.05
C GLY A 224 2.67 -6.06 -18.19
N LYS A 225 2.46 -4.74 -18.23
CA LYS A 225 1.89 -3.97 -19.33
C LYS A 225 2.80 -2.77 -19.53
N ASP A 226 3.54 -2.73 -20.64
CA ASP A 226 4.60 -1.75 -20.90
C ASP A 226 5.59 -1.58 -19.72
N ALA A 227 5.87 -2.68 -19.02
CA ALA A 227 6.50 -2.63 -17.69
C ALA A 227 7.94 -2.09 -17.66
N PHE A 228 8.69 -2.24 -18.77
CA PHE A 228 10.09 -1.79 -18.88
C PHE A 228 10.23 -0.38 -19.45
N ASN A 229 9.18 0.20 -20.01
CA ASN A 229 9.24 1.51 -20.65
C ASN A 229 9.30 2.61 -19.57
N PRO A 230 10.35 3.45 -19.56
CA PRO A 230 10.46 4.53 -18.58
C PRO A 230 9.47 5.66 -18.85
N GLU A 231 8.86 6.15 -17.77
CA GLU A 231 7.87 7.22 -17.79
C GLU A 231 8.01 8.12 -16.56
N GLN A 232 7.36 9.28 -16.59
CA GLN A 232 7.23 10.12 -15.41
C GLN A 232 6.28 9.45 -14.39
N LEU A 233 6.84 8.77 -13.40
CA LEU A 233 6.11 8.20 -12.24
C LEU A 233 6.06 9.14 -11.03
N LEU A 234 6.46 10.40 -11.22
CA LEU A 234 6.33 11.50 -10.25
C LEU A 234 6.90 11.14 -8.86
N SER A 235 6.17 11.47 -7.79
CA SER A 235 6.61 11.26 -6.41
C SER A 235 6.69 9.80 -5.99
N ALA A 236 6.17 8.85 -6.78
CA ALA A 236 6.32 7.42 -6.52
C ALA A 236 7.80 6.98 -6.49
N THR A 237 8.69 7.79 -7.08
CA THR A 237 10.13 7.53 -7.20
C THR A 237 10.97 8.02 -6.00
N LYS A 238 10.39 8.78 -5.05
CA LYS A 238 11.18 9.51 -4.04
C LYS A 238 11.94 8.61 -3.05
N PHE A 239 11.46 7.39 -2.85
CA PHE A 239 12.11 6.42 -1.94
C PHE A 239 13.45 5.89 -2.50
N ILE A 240 13.72 6.04 -3.80
CA ILE A 240 14.95 5.56 -4.45
C ILE A 240 16.20 6.20 -3.82
N GLY A 241 16.18 7.52 -3.59
CA GLY A 241 17.29 8.23 -2.95
C GLY A 241 17.52 7.81 -1.50
N VAL A 242 16.44 7.47 -0.78
CA VAL A 242 16.50 6.98 0.61
C VAL A 242 17.22 5.64 0.67
N LEU A 243 16.82 4.69 -0.17
CA LEU A 243 17.44 3.36 -0.26
C LEU A 243 18.92 3.45 -0.61
N ASN A 244 19.28 4.30 -1.58
CA ASN A 244 20.67 4.51 -1.95
C ASN A 244 21.49 5.11 -0.78
N ALA A 245 20.95 6.06 -0.02
CA ALA A 245 21.64 6.63 1.14
C ALA A 245 21.91 5.57 2.22
N ILE A 246 20.93 4.70 2.50
CA ILE A 246 21.10 3.58 3.45
C ILE A 246 22.18 2.61 2.97
N GLU A 247 22.16 2.23 1.69
CA GLU A 247 23.16 1.34 1.10
C GLU A 247 24.58 1.90 1.26
N GLN A 248 24.76 3.21 1.01
CA GLN A 248 26.04 3.88 1.20
C GLN A 248 26.49 3.94 2.66
N ILE A 249 25.57 4.21 3.60
CA ILE A 249 25.88 4.27 5.03
C ILE A 249 26.27 2.89 5.52
N ASN A 250 25.40 1.90 5.36
CA ASN A 250 25.64 0.55 5.88
C ASN A 250 26.79 -0.17 5.19
N GLY A 251 27.03 0.11 3.90
CA GLY A 251 28.19 -0.41 3.18
C GLY A 251 29.54 0.05 3.75
N LYS A 252 29.58 1.20 4.44
CA LYS A 252 30.78 1.72 5.12
C LYS A 252 30.76 1.49 6.63
N PHE A 253 29.57 1.57 7.23
CA PHE A 253 29.32 1.53 8.66
C PHE A 253 28.17 0.55 8.95
N PRO A 254 28.42 -0.77 8.93
CA PRO A 254 27.35 -1.77 9.02
C PRO A 254 26.64 -1.79 10.38
N THR A 255 27.24 -1.23 11.42
CA THR A 255 26.60 -1.15 12.75
C THR A 255 25.76 0.12 12.93
N VAL A 256 25.81 1.07 11.99
CA VAL A 256 25.02 2.31 12.08
C VAL A 256 23.58 2.01 11.72
N ASP A 257 22.69 2.28 12.67
CA ASP A 257 21.26 2.30 12.49
C ASP A 257 20.79 3.72 12.12
N VAL A 258 20.09 3.86 10.99
CA VAL A 258 19.61 5.16 10.52
C VAL A 258 18.48 5.74 11.37
N ASP A 259 17.83 4.96 12.24
CA ASP A 259 16.92 5.51 13.26
C ASP A 259 17.64 6.46 14.23
N ASN A 260 18.91 6.18 14.49
CA ASN A 260 19.76 7.01 15.35
C ASN A 260 20.43 8.16 14.59
N CYS A 261 20.10 8.35 13.31
CA CYS A 261 20.69 9.37 12.48
C CYS A 261 19.84 10.65 12.38
N VAL A 262 20.54 11.79 12.34
CA VAL A 262 19.95 13.10 12.05
C VAL A 262 20.54 13.68 10.77
N ILE A 263 19.75 14.48 10.05
CA ILE A 263 20.17 15.20 8.85
C ILE A 263 20.37 16.67 9.19
N GLU A 264 21.62 17.13 9.20
CA GLU A 264 21.96 18.49 9.64
C GLU A 264 22.17 19.45 8.46
N PRO A 265 21.57 20.66 8.46
CA PRO A 265 22.20 21.85 7.90
C PRO A 265 23.26 22.40 8.87
N ALA A 266 24.17 23.26 8.41
CA ALA A 266 25.19 23.86 9.27
C ALA A 266 24.62 24.60 10.51
N ASN A 267 23.42 25.20 10.45
CA ASN A 267 22.87 26.11 11.49
C ASN A 267 21.33 26.06 11.68
N SER A 268 20.69 24.89 11.71
CA SER A 268 19.22 24.79 11.89
C SER A 268 18.82 23.40 12.42
N PRO A 269 17.55 23.16 12.84
CA PRO A 269 17.20 21.98 13.61
C PRO A 269 17.56 20.71 12.86
N LYS A 270 17.84 19.66 13.63
CA LYS A 270 18.41 18.38 13.19
C LYS A 270 17.29 17.35 13.06
N PRO A 271 16.50 17.35 11.97
CA PRO A 271 15.45 16.37 11.80
C PRO A 271 16.04 14.96 11.81
N LYS A 272 15.33 14.02 12.45
CA LYS A 272 15.69 12.61 12.39
C LYS A 272 15.48 12.08 10.98
N PHE A 273 16.29 11.11 10.58
CA PHE A 273 16.16 10.44 9.28
C PHE A 273 14.75 9.88 9.09
N PHE A 274 14.25 9.11 10.06
CA PHE A 274 12.91 8.51 10.06
C PHE A 274 11.80 9.56 9.86
N ASP A 275 11.83 10.65 10.64
CA ASP A 275 10.81 11.70 10.56
C ASP A 275 10.70 12.34 9.18
N LEU A 276 11.84 12.50 8.48
CA LEU A 276 11.84 13.02 7.11
C LEU A 276 11.25 12.03 6.12
N VAL A 277 11.56 10.73 6.25
CA VAL A 277 10.96 9.72 5.37
C VAL A 277 9.44 9.63 5.61
N VAL A 278 8.99 9.70 6.87
CA VAL A 278 7.55 9.79 7.19
C VAL A 278 6.91 11.04 6.58
N ASP A 279 7.50 12.22 6.74
CA ASP A 279 7.01 13.47 6.15
C ASP A 279 6.92 13.38 4.62
N MET A 280 7.90 12.75 3.97
CA MET A 280 7.96 12.57 2.52
C MET A 280 6.82 11.71 1.98
N VAL A 281 6.46 10.67 2.73
CA VAL A 281 5.54 9.61 2.29
C VAL A 281 4.10 9.90 2.70
N SER A 282 3.87 10.37 3.94
CA SER A 282 2.54 10.66 4.48
C SER A 282 1.92 11.97 4.01
N TYR A 283 2.73 12.90 3.47
CA TYR A 283 2.32 14.29 3.16
C TYR A 283 1.74 15.06 4.35
N ARG A 284 1.92 14.58 5.60
CA ARG A 284 1.30 15.18 6.80
C ARG A 284 1.67 16.63 7.03
N LYS A 285 2.84 17.08 6.55
CA LYS A 285 3.26 18.47 6.66
C LYS A 285 2.80 19.35 5.52
N ASP A 286 2.60 18.76 4.34
CA ASP A 286 1.92 19.42 3.24
C ASP A 286 0.45 19.73 3.65
N ALA A 287 -0.17 18.85 4.46
CA ALA A 287 -1.45 19.07 5.14
C ALA A 287 -1.48 20.32 6.04
N ASP A 288 -0.42 20.49 6.84
CA ASP A 288 -0.29 21.54 7.85
C ASP A 288 0.11 22.90 7.24
N GLY A 289 0.01 23.07 5.92
CA GLY A 289 0.35 24.30 5.20
C GLY A 289 1.81 24.40 4.74
N SER A 290 2.65 23.39 4.98
CA SER A 290 4.02 23.32 4.42
C SER A 290 4.03 22.68 3.03
N LEU A 291 3.23 23.21 2.10
CA LEU A 291 3.05 22.65 0.75
C LEU A 291 4.39 22.45 0.03
N GLY A 292 4.59 21.26 -0.54
CA GLY A 292 5.81 20.91 -1.27
C GLY A 292 6.94 20.37 -0.40
N ARG A 293 6.75 20.21 0.92
CA ARG A 293 7.77 19.61 1.79
C ARG A 293 8.12 18.19 1.36
N SER A 294 7.15 17.38 0.92
CA SER A 294 7.45 16.06 0.34
C SER A 294 8.40 16.14 -0.87
N ASN A 295 8.25 17.14 -1.74
CA ASN A 295 9.15 17.38 -2.87
C ASN A 295 10.55 17.80 -2.41
N GLN A 296 10.62 18.70 -1.43
CA GLN A 296 11.88 19.18 -0.86
C GLN A 296 12.67 18.03 -0.20
N ILE A 297 11.98 17.08 0.46
CA ILE A 297 12.62 15.90 1.07
C ILE A 297 13.06 14.89 0.01
N GLY A 298 12.24 14.63 -1.02
CA GLY A 298 12.67 13.80 -2.15
C GLY A 298 13.92 14.36 -2.84
N ALA A 299 13.98 15.69 -3.01
CA ALA A 299 15.14 16.38 -3.55
C ALA A 299 16.34 16.31 -2.60
N LEU A 300 16.12 16.35 -1.28
CA LEU A 300 17.15 16.18 -0.25
C LEU A 300 17.85 14.82 -0.34
N PHE A 301 17.10 13.72 -0.39
CA PHE A 301 17.72 12.39 -0.45
C PHE A 301 18.52 12.15 -1.74
N LYS A 302 18.15 12.81 -2.85
CA LYS A 302 18.97 12.81 -4.08
C LYS A 302 20.32 13.53 -3.92
N ARG A 303 20.52 14.34 -2.87
CA ARG A 303 21.78 15.09 -2.66
C ARG A 303 22.88 14.27 -2.02
N PHE A 304 22.62 13.08 -1.48
CA PHE A 304 23.65 12.26 -0.84
C PHE A 304 24.51 11.46 -1.82
N THR A 305 24.30 11.65 -3.11
CA THR A 305 25.13 11.11 -4.19
C THR A 305 25.05 12.06 -5.38
N LYS A 306 25.98 11.94 -6.34
CA LYS A 306 25.80 12.65 -7.61
C LYS A 306 24.64 12.00 -8.36
N ARG A 307 23.85 12.79 -9.07
CA ARG A 307 22.65 12.32 -9.77
C ARG A 307 22.97 11.30 -10.85
N ALA A 308 24.09 11.45 -11.55
CA ALA A 308 24.57 10.47 -12.53
C ALA A 308 24.91 9.13 -11.84
N ASP A 309 25.52 9.17 -10.66
CA ASP A 309 25.86 7.98 -9.87
C ASP A 309 24.60 7.32 -9.31
N LEU A 310 23.58 8.10 -8.91
CA LEU A 310 22.27 7.58 -8.49
C LEU A 310 21.55 6.85 -9.62
N GLU A 311 21.58 7.42 -10.84
CA GLU A 311 21.01 6.77 -12.02
C GLU A 311 21.77 5.49 -12.38
N ALA A 312 23.11 5.52 -12.34
CA ALA A 312 23.93 4.33 -12.55
C ALA A 312 23.65 3.26 -11.50
N TRP A 313 23.48 3.66 -10.23
CA TRP A 313 23.07 2.76 -9.16
C TRP A 313 21.69 2.15 -9.44
N LEU A 314 20.69 2.95 -9.84
CA LEU A 314 19.35 2.44 -10.20
C LEU A 314 19.44 1.38 -11.30
N LYS A 315 20.17 1.69 -12.39
CA LYS A 315 20.42 0.75 -13.51
C LYS A 315 21.11 -0.53 -13.04
N ALA A 316 22.05 -0.43 -12.10
CA ALA A 316 22.72 -1.60 -11.52
C ALA A 316 21.82 -2.44 -10.61
N GLN A 317 20.83 -1.85 -9.93
CA GLN A 317 19.88 -2.61 -9.12
C GLN A 317 18.85 -3.36 -9.98
N THR A 318 18.39 -2.73 -11.07
CA THR A 318 17.24 -3.23 -11.85
C THR A 318 17.61 -3.90 -13.17
N GLY A 319 18.74 -3.54 -13.78
CA GLY A 319 19.13 -3.96 -15.13
C GLY A 319 18.49 -3.14 -16.26
N ASN A 320 17.58 -2.21 -15.95
CA ASN A 320 16.93 -1.39 -16.96
C ASN A 320 17.81 -0.20 -17.36
N THR A 321 18.59 -0.36 -18.42
CA THR A 321 19.54 0.67 -18.89
C THR A 321 18.86 1.89 -19.53
N SER A 322 17.56 1.81 -19.85
CA SER A 322 16.81 2.88 -20.52
C SER A 322 16.36 4.02 -19.60
N CYS A 323 16.40 3.80 -18.28
CA CYS A 323 15.92 4.76 -17.28
C CYS A 323 16.78 6.04 -17.22
N LYS A 324 16.14 7.15 -16.85
CA LYS A 324 16.77 8.45 -16.60
C LYS A 324 16.35 8.94 -15.23
N PHE A 325 17.31 9.22 -14.34
CA PHE A 325 17.00 9.56 -12.95
C PHE A 325 17.82 10.71 -12.38
N THR A 326 18.14 11.67 -13.24
CA THR A 326 18.92 12.87 -12.92
C THR A 326 18.06 14.12 -12.65
N GLY A 327 16.73 14.00 -12.70
CA GLY A 327 15.80 15.08 -12.43
C GLY A 327 15.55 15.40 -10.95
N GLY A 328 15.06 16.61 -10.69
CA GLY A 328 14.57 17.05 -9.37
C GLY A 328 13.07 16.81 -9.18
N TYR A 329 12.50 17.39 -8.13
CA TYR A 329 11.06 17.27 -7.80
C TYR A 329 10.36 18.64 -7.75
N PHE A 330 10.62 19.52 -8.73
CA PHE A 330 10.13 20.90 -8.82
C PHE A 330 10.60 21.87 -7.72
N ASN A 331 10.58 21.47 -6.45
CA ASN A 331 11.07 22.26 -5.32
C ASN A 331 12.58 22.02 -5.09
N PRO A 332 13.33 23.03 -4.58
CA PRO A 332 14.69 22.83 -4.13
C PRO A 332 14.73 21.87 -2.94
N SER A 333 15.91 21.29 -2.68
CA SER A 333 16.12 20.44 -1.50
C SER A 333 15.80 21.18 -0.19
N LEU A 334 15.22 20.47 0.77
CA LEU A 334 14.92 20.99 2.10
C LEU A 334 16.18 21.52 2.81
N ILE A 335 17.30 20.82 2.65
CA ILE A 335 18.61 21.22 3.16
C ILE A 335 19.59 21.30 2.00
N LYS A 336 20.29 22.43 1.88
CA LYS A 336 21.21 22.68 0.76
C LYS A 336 22.46 21.82 0.85
N ASP A 337 23.19 21.77 1.96
CA ASP A 337 24.45 21.00 2.03
C ASP A 337 24.38 19.98 3.17
N PRO A 338 23.55 18.93 3.01
CA PRO A 338 23.20 18.05 4.10
C PRO A 338 24.36 17.09 4.45
N ILE A 339 24.47 16.82 5.74
CA ILE A 339 25.24 15.70 6.29
C ILE A 339 24.32 14.82 7.12
N ILE A 340 24.59 13.51 7.11
CA ILE A 340 23.96 12.56 8.03
C ILE A 340 24.96 12.26 9.13
N LYS A 341 24.54 12.47 10.37
CA LYS A 341 25.31 12.11 11.57
C LYS A 341 24.60 11.01 12.33
N ASP A 342 25.36 10.01 12.74
CA ASP A 342 24.93 9.03 13.73
C ASP A 342 25.07 9.66 15.12
N LEU A 343 23.98 9.72 15.87
CA LEU A 343 23.97 10.30 17.21
C LEU A 343 24.71 9.44 18.24
N SER A 344 24.81 8.13 18.02
CA SER A 344 25.46 7.21 18.97
C SER A 344 26.98 7.39 18.99
N SER A 345 27.59 7.53 17.81
CA SER A 345 29.04 7.76 17.66
C SER A 345 29.41 9.23 17.46
N SER A 346 28.44 10.12 17.23
CA SER A 346 28.63 11.50 16.75
C SER A 346 29.38 11.60 15.41
N ALA A 347 29.58 10.49 14.70
CA ALA A 347 30.29 10.47 13.43
C ALA A 347 29.43 10.97 12.28
N THR A 348 30.05 11.66 11.33
CA THR A 348 29.42 11.93 10.02
C THR A 348 29.50 10.67 9.18
N VAL A 349 28.35 10.07 8.89
CA VAL A 349 28.24 8.80 8.15
C VAL A 349 27.97 9.00 6.67
N LEU A 350 27.42 10.16 6.28
CA LEU A 350 27.23 10.54 4.88
C LEU A 350 27.27 12.06 4.68
N ARG A 351 27.77 12.52 3.54
CA ARG A 351 27.87 13.94 3.16
C ARG A 351 27.43 14.12 1.72
N SER A 352 26.67 15.18 1.43
CA SER A 352 26.33 15.52 0.05
C SER A 352 27.57 15.90 -0.77
N PRO A 353 27.82 15.28 -1.94
CA PRO A 353 28.80 15.80 -2.89
C PRO A 353 28.33 17.11 -3.53
N VAL A 354 29.26 17.79 -4.19
CA VAL A 354 28.93 18.90 -5.11
C VAL A 354 28.39 18.30 -6.41
N ASP A 355 27.18 18.69 -6.79
CA ASP A 355 26.56 18.29 -8.05
C ASP A 355 25.56 19.36 -8.55
N ASN A 356 25.69 19.69 -9.83
CA ASN A 356 24.85 20.66 -10.54
C ASN A 356 24.06 20.02 -11.70
N THR A 357 24.11 18.70 -11.83
CA THR A 357 23.45 17.97 -12.91
C THR A 357 21.93 18.14 -12.85
N THR A 358 21.32 18.39 -14.00
CA THR A 358 19.87 18.45 -14.18
C THR A 358 19.44 17.47 -15.27
N GLY A 359 18.19 17.00 -15.21
CA GLY A 359 17.66 16.04 -16.16
C GLY A 359 16.22 15.65 -15.83
N THR A 360 15.80 14.47 -16.28
CA THR A 360 14.44 13.93 -16.08
C THR A 360 14.42 12.78 -15.07
N ASN A 361 13.22 12.42 -14.64
CA ASN A 361 12.95 11.27 -13.78
C ASN A 361 12.04 10.28 -14.52
N ASP A 362 12.55 9.69 -15.59
CA ASP A 362 11.86 8.67 -16.37
C ASP A 362 12.29 7.29 -15.87
N VAL A 363 11.39 6.61 -15.16
CA VAL A 363 11.64 5.27 -14.60
C VAL A 363 10.44 4.38 -14.93
N SER A 364 10.68 3.08 -15.05
CA SER A 364 9.63 2.13 -15.42
C SER A 364 8.86 1.62 -14.20
N THR A 365 7.66 1.08 -14.41
CA THR A 365 6.91 0.42 -13.33
C THR A 365 7.66 -0.81 -12.83
N TYR A 366 8.40 -1.51 -13.69
CA TYR A 366 9.31 -2.57 -13.29
C TYR A 366 10.37 -2.08 -12.30
N ASP A 367 11.02 -0.93 -12.52
CA ASP A 367 12.07 -0.45 -11.61
C ASP A 367 11.52 -0.20 -10.21
N LEU A 368 10.31 0.36 -10.11
CA LEU A 368 9.66 0.60 -8.81
C LEU A 368 9.31 -0.73 -8.12
N VAL A 369 8.71 -1.69 -8.83
CA VAL A 369 8.40 -3.02 -8.29
C VAL A 369 9.68 -3.75 -7.87
N ARG A 370 10.74 -3.66 -8.67
CA ARG A 370 12.03 -4.27 -8.37
C ARG A 370 12.60 -3.72 -7.06
N LEU A 371 12.66 -2.39 -6.89
CA LEU A 371 13.22 -1.80 -5.67
C LEU A 371 12.36 -2.06 -4.44
N ILE A 372 11.03 -1.98 -4.55
CA ILE A 372 10.16 -2.19 -3.39
C ILE A 372 10.07 -3.67 -2.98
N THR A 373 10.22 -4.61 -3.93
CA THR A 373 10.35 -6.04 -3.60
C THR A 373 11.73 -6.36 -3.02
N MET A 374 12.80 -5.71 -3.45
CA MET A 374 14.11 -5.81 -2.79
C MET A 374 14.05 -5.33 -1.32
N LEU A 375 13.21 -4.35 -1.02
CA LEU A 375 12.95 -3.89 0.35
C LEU A 375 12.07 -4.89 1.12
N GLY A 376 10.88 -5.19 0.61
CA GLY A 376 9.90 -6.04 1.30
C GLY A 376 10.32 -7.49 1.47
N TRP A 377 11.11 -8.05 0.54
CA TRP A 377 11.65 -9.40 0.64
C TRP A 377 13.11 -9.45 1.07
N HIS A 378 13.71 -8.37 1.57
CA HIS A 378 15.15 -8.29 1.86
C HIS A 378 15.71 -9.51 2.63
N LEU A 379 14.98 -9.96 3.66
CA LEU A 379 15.34 -11.10 4.51
C LEU A 379 15.21 -12.48 3.84
N HIS A 380 14.49 -12.53 2.71
CA HIS A 380 14.17 -13.75 1.95
C HIS A 380 14.92 -13.83 0.62
N LEU A 381 15.75 -12.83 0.34
CA LEU A 381 16.57 -12.73 -0.85
C LEU A 381 17.97 -13.27 -0.60
N THR A 382 18.59 -13.81 -1.65
CA THR A 382 20.01 -14.17 -1.62
C THR A 382 20.90 -12.92 -1.62
N THR A 383 22.18 -13.09 -1.26
CA THR A 383 23.16 -12.01 -1.21
C THR A 383 23.30 -11.25 -2.54
N ASN A 384 23.12 -11.92 -3.68
CA ASN A 384 23.26 -11.33 -5.01
C ASN A 384 21.98 -10.69 -5.56
N THR A 385 20.87 -10.81 -4.82
CA THR A 385 19.56 -10.29 -5.22
C THR A 385 19.05 -9.17 -4.31
N ARG A 386 19.64 -8.99 -3.11
CA ARG A 386 19.32 -7.92 -2.15
C ARG A 386 20.13 -6.63 -2.37
N PHE A 387 19.82 -5.52 -1.68
CA PHE A 387 20.70 -4.33 -1.65
C PHE A 387 22.07 -4.67 -1.05
N ILE A 388 23.16 -4.19 -1.67
CA ILE A 388 24.53 -4.57 -1.26
C ILE A 388 24.93 -3.83 0.02
N GLY A 389 25.29 -4.56 1.08
CA GLY A 389 25.81 -3.93 2.31
C GLY A 389 24.75 -3.29 3.21
N SER A 390 23.53 -3.03 2.71
CA SER A 390 22.39 -2.61 3.52
C SER A 390 22.10 -3.62 4.62
N GLN A 391 21.81 -3.12 5.82
CA GLN A 391 21.44 -3.92 6.97
C GLN A 391 19.95 -3.81 7.26
N TRP A 392 19.36 -4.89 7.77
CA TRP A 392 17.94 -4.95 8.05
C TRP A 392 17.48 -3.88 9.04
N HIS A 393 18.23 -3.66 10.13
CA HIS A 393 17.92 -2.63 11.14
C HIS A 393 17.75 -1.22 10.56
N SER A 394 18.42 -0.90 9.45
CA SER A 394 18.26 0.39 8.77
C SER A 394 17.16 0.37 7.70
N LEU A 395 16.91 -0.78 7.08
CA LEU A 395 15.86 -0.94 6.08
C LEU A 395 14.46 -0.95 6.71
N GLU A 396 14.33 -1.48 7.94
CA GLU A 396 13.05 -1.49 8.64
C GLU A 396 12.56 -0.07 9.01
N THR A 397 13.45 0.91 9.15
CA THR A 397 13.11 2.34 9.22
C THR A 397 12.29 2.78 8.00
N VAL A 398 12.70 2.36 6.79
CA VAL A 398 12.01 2.69 5.55
C VAL A 398 10.69 1.93 5.45
N VAL A 399 10.66 0.67 5.89
CA VAL A 399 9.43 -0.14 5.96
C VAL A 399 8.36 0.57 6.79
N ARG A 400 8.68 0.95 8.03
CA ARG A 400 7.73 1.67 8.91
C ARG A 400 7.32 3.01 8.32
N ALA A 401 8.28 3.79 7.82
CA ALA A 401 7.99 5.12 7.27
C ALA A 401 7.10 5.05 6.01
N MET A 402 7.37 4.12 5.09
CA MET A 402 6.54 3.92 3.90
C MET A 402 5.20 3.25 4.20
N GLY A 403 5.07 2.60 5.36
CA GLY A 403 3.77 2.18 5.89
C GLY A 403 2.81 3.33 6.19
N THR A 404 3.31 4.57 6.26
CA THR A 404 2.52 5.79 6.53
C THR A 404 2.02 6.52 5.28
N ASP A 405 2.22 5.96 4.07
CA ASP A 405 1.82 6.61 2.81
C ASP A 405 0.33 6.96 2.82
N ALA A 406 0.02 8.14 2.26
CA ALA A 406 -1.33 8.66 2.29
C ALA A 406 -2.30 7.85 1.41
N ALA A 407 -1.81 7.31 0.30
CA ALA A 407 -2.61 6.55 -0.65
C ALA A 407 -2.74 5.09 -0.19
N ARG A 408 -3.87 4.79 0.43
CA ARG A 408 -4.18 3.47 1.00
C ARG A 408 -5.01 2.62 0.04
N TYR A 409 -4.63 2.53 -1.24
CA TYR A 409 -5.40 1.78 -2.25
C TYR A 409 -5.52 0.28 -1.94
N ILE A 410 -4.51 -0.32 -1.29
CA ILE A 410 -4.59 -1.72 -0.83
C ILE A 410 -5.67 -1.89 0.24
N ASP A 411 -5.78 -0.95 1.19
CA ASP A 411 -6.83 -0.97 2.20
C ASP A 411 -8.21 -0.83 1.54
N VAL A 412 -8.35 0.11 0.59
CA VAL A 412 -9.59 0.27 -0.19
C VAL A 412 -9.96 -1.03 -0.89
N ALA A 413 -9.00 -1.73 -1.50
CA ALA A 413 -9.24 -3.01 -2.15
C ALA A 413 -9.72 -4.08 -1.15
N LEU A 414 -9.01 -4.25 -0.02
CA LEU A 414 -9.33 -5.28 0.97
C LEU A 414 -10.69 -5.05 1.65
N GLU A 415 -11.05 -3.79 1.91
CA GLU A 415 -12.40 -3.41 2.38
C GLU A 415 -13.45 -3.67 1.31
N THR A 416 -13.22 -3.21 0.07
CA THR A 416 -14.17 -3.39 -1.03
C THR A 416 -14.48 -4.86 -1.29
N LEU A 417 -13.49 -5.74 -1.09
CA LEU A 417 -13.60 -7.18 -1.26
C LEU A 417 -14.12 -7.91 -0.01
N GLY A 418 -14.35 -7.19 1.11
CA GLY A 418 -14.92 -7.74 2.33
C GLY A 418 -14.04 -8.80 3.00
N VAL A 419 -12.72 -8.61 2.98
CA VAL A 419 -11.74 -9.61 3.48
C VAL A 419 -10.98 -9.17 4.73
N ILE A 420 -11.25 -7.99 5.28
CA ILE A 420 -10.48 -7.44 6.41
C ILE A 420 -10.45 -8.38 7.62
N ASN A 421 -11.59 -8.98 7.98
CA ASN A 421 -11.69 -9.85 9.16
C ASN A 421 -11.14 -11.27 8.94
N VAL A 422 -10.69 -11.61 7.73
CA VAL A 422 -10.18 -12.95 7.36
C VAL A 422 -8.74 -12.90 6.86
N ILE A 423 -8.07 -11.76 7.02
CA ILE A 423 -6.62 -11.64 6.84
C ILE A 423 -5.95 -11.35 8.18
N SER A 424 -4.68 -11.71 8.32
CA SER A 424 -3.86 -11.36 9.48
C SER A 424 -2.45 -10.96 9.09
N GLN A 425 -1.77 -10.23 9.99
CA GLN A 425 -0.40 -9.76 9.83
C GLN A 425 -0.16 -9.02 8.50
N PRO A 426 -0.99 -8.02 8.17
CA PRO A 426 -0.88 -7.28 6.94
C PRO A 426 0.40 -6.43 6.95
N VAL A 427 0.99 -6.28 5.78
CA VAL A 427 2.05 -5.32 5.49
C VAL A 427 1.68 -4.62 4.20
N VAL A 428 1.59 -3.28 4.26
CA VAL A 428 1.36 -2.41 3.11
C VAL A 428 2.39 -1.30 3.13
N ILE A 429 3.41 -1.42 2.29
CA ILE A 429 4.47 -0.43 2.11
C ILE A 429 4.20 0.21 0.75
N SER A 430 4.01 1.52 0.67
CA SER A 430 3.70 2.15 -0.61
C SER A 430 4.27 3.55 -0.80
N LYS A 431 4.21 4.01 -2.04
CA LYS A 431 4.41 5.42 -2.38
C LYS A 431 3.51 5.80 -3.56
N VAL A 432 2.70 6.83 -3.37
CA VAL A 432 2.00 7.47 -4.48
C VAL A 432 2.79 8.60 -5.12
N GLY A 433 2.62 8.78 -6.42
CA GLY A 433 3.00 9.97 -7.18
C GLY A 433 1.79 10.50 -7.92
N PHE A 434 1.40 11.74 -7.65
CA PHE A 434 0.29 12.39 -8.33
C PHE A 434 0.68 13.78 -8.79
N GLY A 435 0.06 14.24 -9.87
CA GLY A 435 0.27 15.54 -10.46
C GLY A 435 -0.52 15.70 -11.76
N PRO A 436 -0.45 16.87 -12.41
CA PRO A 436 -1.31 17.20 -13.54
C PRO A 436 -1.21 16.21 -14.72
N SER A 437 -0.06 15.56 -14.90
CA SER A 437 0.21 14.66 -16.02
C SER A 437 -0.25 13.22 -15.82
N SER A 438 -0.28 12.72 -14.58
CA SER A 438 -0.61 11.32 -14.28
C SER A 438 -0.70 11.07 -12.77
N PHE A 439 -1.35 9.96 -12.40
CA PHE A 439 -1.14 9.34 -11.10
C PHE A 439 -0.36 8.04 -11.28
N ALA A 440 0.49 7.72 -10.31
CA ALA A 440 1.28 6.51 -10.22
C ALA A 440 1.27 6.00 -8.79
N TYR A 441 1.23 4.69 -8.61
CA TYR A 441 1.21 4.06 -7.30
C TYR A 441 2.12 2.84 -7.32
N VAL A 442 3.01 2.72 -6.34
CA VAL A 442 3.81 1.52 -6.09
C VAL A 442 3.50 0.99 -4.70
N ALA A 443 3.34 -0.31 -4.57
CA ALA A 443 3.13 -0.98 -3.28
C ALA A 443 3.81 -2.34 -3.22
N PHE A 444 4.24 -2.70 -2.02
CA PHE A 444 4.54 -4.06 -1.60
C PHE A 444 3.50 -4.49 -0.57
N VAL A 445 3.01 -5.72 -0.71
CA VAL A 445 1.92 -6.26 0.07
C VAL A 445 2.29 -7.66 0.56
N LYS A 446 1.99 -7.91 1.83
CA LYS A 446 2.02 -9.25 2.44
C LYS A 446 0.84 -9.37 3.39
N PHE A 447 0.18 -10.52 3.42
CA PHE A 447 -0.77 -10.88 4.48
C PHE A 447 -0.96 -12.40 4.53
N VAL A 448 -1.46 -12.90 5.65
CA VAL A 448 -1.92 -14.28 5.79
C VAL A 448 -3.41 -14.31 5.48
N ASP A 449 -3.79 -15.11 4.48
CA ASP A 449 -5.18 -15.38 4.11
C ASP A 449 -5.73 -16.57 4.88
N ASN A 450 -6.64 -16.30 5.81
CA ASN A 450 -7.23 -17.31 6.70
C ASN A 450 -8.54 -17.90 6.15
N ARG A 451 -8.96 -17.52 4.93
CA ARG A 451 -10.14 -18.10 4.27
C ARG A 451 -9.92 -19.53 3.78
N VAL A 452 -8.67 -19.90 3.58
CA VAL A 452 -8.24 -21.22 3.11
C VAL A 452 -7.57 -21.99 4.25
N GLN A 453 -7.63 -23.32 4.18
CA GLN A 453 -6.98 -24.21 5.15
C GLN A 453 -6.10 -25.23 4.42
N PRO A 454 -4.77 -25.26 4.68
CA PRO A 454 -4.03 -24.37 5.58
C PRO A 454 -4.09 -22.90 5.18
N ALA A 455 -3.85 -21.99 6.13
CA ALA A 455 -3.80 -20.56 5.84
C ALA A 455 -2.69 -20.27 4.80
N LYS A 456 -2.89 -19.27 3.96
CA LYS A 456 -1.97 -19.00 2.84
C LYS A 456 -1.29 -17.64 2.99
N LEU A 457 0.04 -17.65 3.01
CA LEU A 457 0.84 -16.44 2.92
C LEU A 457 0.78 -15.90 1.49
N ARG A 458 0.12 -14.75 1.30
CA ARG A 458 0.07 -14.03 0.03
C ARG A 458 1.05 -12.86 0.09
N THR A 459 1.95 -12.77 -0.88
CA THR A 459 2.88 -11.64 -0.99
C THR A 459 3.10 -11.25 -2.44
N PHE A 460 3.02 -9.96 -2.72
CA PHE A 460 3.14 -9.41 -4.06
C PHE A 460 3.51 -7.94 -4.02
N SER A 461 3.91 -7.39 -5.15
CA SER A 461 4.11 -5.97 -5.35
C SER A 461 3.52 -5.55 -6.67
N LEU A 462 3.10 -4.28 -6.76
CA LEU A 462 2.60 -3.67 -7.97
C LEU A 462 3.13 -2.25 -8.14
N ALA A 463 3.27 -1.82 -9.39
CA ALA A 463 3.37 -0.41 -9.74
C ALA A 463 2.48 -0.12 -10.94
N LEU A 464 1.64 0.90 -10.85
CA LEU A 464 0.64 1.27 -11.85
C LEU A 464 0.77 2.75 -12.22
N ARG A 465 0.43 3.10 -13.46
CA ARG A 465 0.34 4.49 -13.94
C ARG A 465 -0.96 4.73 -14.69
N THR A 466 -1.63 5.84 -14.40
CA THR A 466 -2.81 6.34 -15.11
C THR A 466 -2.60 7.79 -15.58
N PRO A 467 -2.30 8.03 -16.86
CA PRO A 467 -2.04 9.39 -17.38
C PRO A 467 -3.31 10.15 -17.79
N ASN A 468 -4.35 9.44 -18.23
CA ASN A 468 -5.52 10.05 -18.85
C ASN A 468 -6.63 10.33 -17.83
N GLY A 469 -7.47 11.33 -18.12
CA GLY A 469 -8.65 11.71 -17.32
C GLY A 469 -8.39 12.82 -16.29
N SER A 470 -9.47 13.26 -15.65
CA SER A 470 -9.43 14.12 -14.47
C SER A 470 -8.77 13.42 -13.29
N ASP A 471 -8.31 14.18 -12.29
CA ASP A 471 -7.69 13.62 -11.09
C ASP A 471 -8.62 12.65 -10.34
N ARG A 472 -9.94 12.91 -10.35
CA ARG A 472 -10.96 12.01 -9.78
C ARG A 472 -11.04 10.68 -10.53
N GLU A 473 -11.03 10.73 -11.86
CA GLU A 473 -11.03 9.53 -12.70
C GLU A 473 -9.74 8.74 -12.49
N ARG A 474 -8.57 9.41 -12.49
CA ARG A 474 -7.27 8.78 -12.22
C ARG A 474 -7.25 8.06 -10.86
N ASP A 475 -7.71 8.73 -9.81
CA ASP A 475 -7.77 8.14 -8.45
C ASP A 475 -8.67 6.90 -8.41
N THR A 476 -9.86 7.00 -9.00
CA THR A 476 -10.83 5.89 -9.05
C THR A 476 -10.32 4.72 -9.89
N ASN A 477 -9.68 5.02 -11.03
CA ASN A 477 -9.13 4.00 -11.92
C ASN A 477 -7.97 3.23 -11.28
N LEU A 478 -7.11 3.91 -10.51
CA LEU A 478 -6.09 3.22 -9.70
C LEU A 478 -6.73 2.34 -8.63
N ALA A 479 -7.72 2.85 -7.89
CA ALA A 479 -8.41 2.07 -6.87
C ALA A 479 -9.08 0.81 -7.47
N ALA A 480 -9.73 0.92 -8.63
CA ALA A 480 -10.35 -0.20 -9.32
C ALA A 480 -9.30 -1.21 -9.83
N ALA A 481 -8.20 -0.74 -10.43
CA ALA A 481 -7.12 -1.59 -10.91
C ALA A 481 -6.44 -2.37 -9.77
N VAL A 482 -6.16 -1.70 -8.65
CA VAL A 482 -5.61 -2.34 -7.45
C VAL A 482 -6.60 -3.36 -6.89
N THR A 483 -7.88 -3.02 -6.82
CA THR A 483 -8.94 -3.93 -6.35
C THR A 483 -9.00 -5.21 -7.20
N GLU A 484 -8.94 -5.09 -8.52
CA GLU A 484 -8.96 -6.25 -9.41
C GLU A 484 -7.70 -7.13 -9.28
N ILE A 485 -6.52 -6.55 -9.09
CA ILE A 485 -5.28 -7.31 -8.82
C ILE A 485 -5.42 -8.07 -7.50
N VAL A 486 -5.86 -7.39 -6.43
CA VAL A 486 -6.04 -8.02 -5.10
C VAL A 486 -7.10 -9.12 -5.16
N ARG A 487 -8.21 -8.90 -5.86
CA ARG A 487 -9.26 -9.90 -6.09
C ARG A 487 -8.69 -11.14 -6.74
N ARG A 488 -7.96 -11.00 -7.85
CA ARG A 488 -7.37 -12.13 -8.58
C ARG A 488 -6.31 -12.88 -7.76
N ILE A 489 -5.56 -12.19 -6.92
CA ILE A 489 -4.62 -12.82 -5.98
C ILE A 489 -5.38 -13.61 -4.92
N LEU A 490 -6.48 -13.07 -4.39
CA LEU A 490 -7.33 -13.75 -3.41
C LEU A 490 -8.11 -14.94 -4.00
N THR A 491 -8.53 -14.86 -5.26
CA THR A 491 -9.25 -15.95 -5.96
C THR A 491 -8.32 -16.87 -6.74
N GLU A 492 -7.00 -16.63 -6.69
CA GLU A 492 -5.97 -17.46 -7.32
C GLU A 492 -6.06 -17.51 -8.86
N GLU A 493 -6.71 -16.51 -9.45
CA GLU A 493 -6.72 -16.20 -10.88
C GLU A 493 -5.43 -15.47 -11.32
N LEU A 494 -4.65 -14.98 -10.36
CA LEU A 494 -3.34 -14.37 -10.53
C LEU A 494 -2.42 -14.88 -9.42
N ALA A 495 -1.25 -15.38 -9.81
CA ALA A 495 -0.22 -15.87 -8.91
C ALA A 495 1.15 -15.54 -9.49
#